data_AF-A0A345PMT2-F1
#
_entry.id   AF-A0A345PMT2-F1
#
_cell.length_a   1.000
_cell.length_b   1.000
_cell.length_c   1.000
_cell.angle_alpha   90.00
_cell.angle_beta   90.00
_cell.angle_gamma   90.00
#
_symmetry.space_group_name_H-M   'P 1'
#
loop_
_entity.id
_entity.type
_entity.pdbx_description
1 polymer ?
#
loop_
_entity_poly.entity_id
_entity_poly.type
_entity_poly.pdbx_seq_one_letter_code
_entity_poly.pdbx_strand_id
1 'polypeptide(L)'
;MENKTRKVNAHKTWIQAYETLGSISKTARRCGIARSTLYRCLKRYKLGGLAGLQDKTQRPNKLSKLKCSITNLIGQLRCNNLYESHTL
;
A
#
# COMPACT_ATOMS: atom_id res chain seq x y z
N MET A 1 -9.31 10.88 -6.37
CA MET A 1 -8.81 9.84 -7.29
C MET A 1 -7.56 10.27 -8.08
N GLU A 2 -7.39 11.57 -8.33
CA GLU A 2 -6.32 12.17 -9.13
C GLU A 2 -4.87 11.98 -8.59
N ASN A 3 -4.67 11.92 -7.27
CA ASN A 3 -3.32 11.73 -6.70
C ASN A 3 -2.76 10.32 -6.88
N LYS A 4 -3.62 9.31 -7.03
CA LYS A 4 -3.20 7.91 -7.19
C LYS A 4 -2.63 7.67 -8.59
N THR A 5 -3.24 8.28 -9.61
CA THR A 5 -2.79 8.22 -11.00
C THR A 5 -1.48 8.98 -11.22
N ARG A 6 -1.33 10.17 -10.61
CA ARG A 6 -0.07 10.95 -10.63
C ARG A 6 1.13 10.14 -10.12
N LYS A 7 0.98 9.43 -9.01
CA LYS A 7 2.04 8.57 -8.45
C LYS A 7 2.40 7.40 -9.37
N VAL A 8 1.40 6.73 -9.95
CA VAL A 8 1.63 5.62 -10.89
C VAL A 8 2.37 6.12 -12.13
N ASN A 9 2.00 7.30 -12.65
CA ASN A 9 2.67 7.89 -13.81
C ASN A 9 4.12 8.28 -13.48
N ALA A 10 4.37 8.87 -12.31
CA ALA A 10 5.73 9.15 -11.85
C ALA A 10 6.59 7.88 -11.75
N HIS A 11 6.04 6.80 -11.19
CA HIS A 11 6.74 5.51 -11.11
C HIS A 11 7.09 4.95 -12.50
N LYS A 12 6.20 5.09 -13.49
CA LYS A 12 6.47 4.69 -14.88
C LYS A 12 7.62 5.49 -15.48
N THR A 13 7.60 6.82 -15.31
CA THR A 13 8.68 7.70 -15.79
C THR A 13 10.04 7.32 -15.17
N TRP A 14 10.07 6.96 -13.89
CA TRP A 14 11.31 6.53 -13.24
C TRP A 14 11.84 5.22 -13.78
N ILE A 15 10.97 4.28 -14.15
CA ILE A 15 11.37 3.00 -14.75
C ILE A 15 11.93 3.23 -16.15
N GLN A 16 11.26 4.03 -16.98
CA GLN A 16 11.78 4.40 -18.31
C GLN A 16 13.14 5.11 -18.22
N ALA A 17 13.29 6.01 -17.25
CA ALA A 17 14.57 6.65 -16.97
C ALA A 17 15.64 5.66 -16.45
N TYR A 18 15.25 4.59 -15.76
CA TYR A 18 16.17 3.54 -15.33
C TYR A 18 16.60 2.63 -16.50
N GLU A 19 15.66 2.25 -17.36
CA GLU A 19 15.93 1.42 -18.56
C GLU A 19 16.90 2.12 -19.52
N THR A 20 16.82 3.45 -19.64
CA THR A 20 17.74 4.26 -20.46
C THR A 20 19.11 4.47 -19.82
N LEU A 21 19.19 4.69 -18.50
CA LEU A 21 20.43 5.04 -17.81
C LEU A 21 21.20 3.83 -17.25
N GLY A 22 20.53 2.71 -17.01
CA GLY A 22 21.10 1.49 -16.40
C GLY A 22 21.59 1.65 -14.95
N SER A 23 21.47 2.83 -14.35
CA SER A 23 22.06 3.14 -13.04
C SER A 23 21.07 3.81 -12.10
N ILE A 24 20.81 3.14 -10.97
CA ILE A 24 19.89 3.62 -9.93
C ILE A 24 20.29 5.03 -9.43
N SER A 25 21.58 5.28 -9.23
CA SER A 25 22.05 6.55 -8.69
C SER A 25 21.86 7.70 -9.69
N LYS A 26 22.14 7.47 -10.97
CA LYS A 26 21.94 8.48 -12.03
C LYS A 26 20.45 8.78 -12.23
N THR A 27 19.62 7.74 -12.27
CA THR A 27 18.17 7.88 -12.41
C THR A 27 17.54 8.60 -11.21
N ALA A 28 17.92 8.25 -9.97
CA ALA A 28 17.39 8.91 -8.78
C ALA A 28 17.71 10.41 -8.76
N ARG A 29 18.96 10.78 -9.12
CA ARG A 29 19.37 12.18 -9.25
C ARG A 29 18.58 12.90 -10.34
N ARG A 30 18.43 12.28 -11.53
CA ARG A 30 17.67 12.86 -12.66
C ARG A 30 16.19 13.07 -12.33
N CYS A 31 15.59 12.14 -11.59
CA CYS A 31 14.18 12.19 -11.21
C CYS A 31 13.92 13.00 -9.93
N GLY A 32 14.95 13.53 -9.26
CA GLY A 32 14.78 14.32 -8.03
C GLY A 32 14.24 13.53 -6.84
N ILE A 33 14.52 12.22 -6.78
CA ILE A 33 13.99 11.34 -5.72
C ILE A 33 15.11 10.67 -4.93
N ALA A 34 14.79 10.25 -3.70
CA ALA A 34 15.69 9.44 -2.91
C ALA A 34 15.97 8.08 -3.59
N ARG A 35 17.24 7.65 -3.57
CA ARG A 35 17.69 6.35 -4.10
C ARG A 35 16.86 5.18 -3.55
N SER A 36 16.53 5.22 -2.26
CA SER A 36 15.75 4.19 -1.57
C SER A 36 14.30 4.08 -2.08
N THR A 37 13.72 5.19 -2.55
CA THR A 37 12.38 5.21 -3.17
C THR A 37 12.41 4.53 -4.53
N LEU A 38 13.41 4.87 -5.36
CA LEU A 38 13.60 4.21 -6.65
C LEU A 38 13.85 2.71 -6.50
N TYR A 39 14.69 2.32 -5.53
CA TYR A 39 14.97 0.91 -5.24
C TYR A 39 13.69 0.13 -4.86
N ARG A 40 12.85 0.69 -3.97
CA ARG A 40 11.56 0.09 -3.60
C ARG A 40 10.61 -0.01 -4.77
N CYS A 41 10.55 1.01 -5.62
CA CYS A 41 9.74 1.01 -6.84
C CYS A 41 10.18 -0.11 -7.80
N LEU A 42 11.48 -0.19 -8.12
CA LEU A 42 12.05 -1.23 -8.98
C LEU A 42 11.84 -2.64 -8.42
N LYS A 43 12.02 -2.83 -7.11
CA LYS A 43 11.78 -4.13 -6.47
C LYS A 43 10.32 -4.58 -6.65
N ARG A 44 9.35 -3.67 -6.51
CA ARG A 44 7.93 -3.97 -6.75
C ARG A 44 7.63 -4.23 -8.23
N TYR A 45 8.24 -3.46 -9.13
CA TYR A 45 8.13 -3.66 -10.56
C TYR A 45 8.64 -5.04 -10.99
N LYS A 46 9.80 -5.47 -10.47
CA LYS A 46 10.34 -6.81 -10.75
C LYS A 46 9.41 -7.94 -10.29
N LEU A 47 8.67 -7.74 -9.20
CA LEU A 47 7.78 -8.75 -8.63
C LEU A 47 6.38 -8.80 -9.26
N GLY A 48 5.89 -7.68 -9.81
CA GLY A 48 4.49 -7.57 -10.24
C GLY A 48 4.26 -6.68 -11.46
N GLY A 49 5.31 -6.35 -12.20
CA GLY A 49 5.26 -5.48 -13.38
C GLY A 49 4.56 -4.15 -13.10
N LEU A 50 3.76 -3.69 -14.07
CA LEU A 50 2.99 -2.44 -13.95
C LEU A 50 1.95 -2.49 -12.83
N ALA A 51 1.40 -3.67 -12.50
CA ALA A 51 0.49 -3.84 -11.38
C ALA A 51 1.18 -3.64 -10.02
N GLY A 52 2.50 -3.88 -9.95
CA GLY A 52 3.34 -3.59 -8.79
C GLY A 52 3.59 -2.10 -8.53
N LEU A 53 3.35 -1.25 -9.53
CA LEU A 53 3.49 0.22 -9.41
C LEU A 53 2.24 0.90 -8.88
N GLN A 54 1.10 0.22 -8.94
CA GLN A 54 -0.12 0.71 -8.34
C GLN A 54 0.05 0.80 -6.83
N ASP A 55 -0.55 1.85 -6.25
CA ASP A 55 -0.47 2.11 -4.82
C ASP A 55 -1.16 0.96 -4.06
N LYS A 56 -0.33 0.06 -3.53
CA LYS A 56 -0.70 -0.92 -2.51
C LYS A 56 -0.43 -0.25 -1.17
N THR A 57 -1.46 -0.10 -0.37
CA THR A 57 -1.39 0.47 0.97
C THR A 57 -0.29 -0.25 1.76
N GLN A 58 0.69 0.49 2.29
CA GLN A 58 1.74 -0.07 3.17
C GLN A 58 1.20 -0.59 4.50
N ARG A 59 -0.09 -0.41 4.76
CA ARG A 59 -0.72 -0.84 6.01
C ARG A 59 -0.64 -2.37 6.08
N PRO A 60 -0.04 -2.94 7.12
CA PRO A 60 0.02 -4.39 7.27
C PRO A 60 -1.41 -4.93 7.36
N ASN A 61 -1.80 -5.77 6.41
CA ASN A 61 -3.11 -6.45 6.36
C ASN A 61 -3.39 -7.30 7.61
N LYS A 62 -2.37 -7.60 8.43
CA LYS A 62 -2.55 -8.27 9.72
C LYS A 62 -3.28 -7.39 10.74
N LEU A 63 -3.00 -6.09 10.78
CA LEU A 63 -3.64 -5.17 11.73
C LEU A 63 -5.13 -4.95 11.41
N SER A 64 -5.50 -4.93 10.13
CA SER A 64 -6.90 -4.79 9.73
C SER A 64 -7.74 -6.02 10.10
N LYS A 65 -7.19 -7.23 9.93
CA LYS A 65 -7.87 -8.48 10.34
C LYS A 65 -8.14 -8.52 11.85
N LEU A 66 -7.16 -8.14 12.66
CA LEU A 66 -7.30 -8.08 14.12
C LEU A 66 -8.38 -7.07 14.55
N LYS A 67 -8.41 -5.89 13.92
CA LYS A 67 -9.42 -4.86 14.21
C LYS A 67 -10.85 -5.34 13.91
N CYS A 68 -11.08 -6.00 12.78
CA CYS A 68 -12.41 -6.51 12.43
C CYS A 68 -12.89 -7.62 13.39
N SER A 69 -11.99 -8.48 13.86
CA SER A 69 -12.35 -9.54 14.81
C SER A 69 -12.77 -8.97 16.17
N ILE A 70 -12.04 -7.97 16.68
CA ILE A 70 -12.38 -7.31 17.94
C ILE A 70 -13.72 -6.57 17.83
N THR A 71 -13.97 -5.85 16.73
CA THR A 71 -15.25 -5.14 16.56
C THR A 71 -16.44 -6.10 16.46
N ASN A 72 -16.27 -7.25 15.80
CA ASN A 72 -17.32 -8.27 15.71
C ASN A 72 -17.62 -8.87 17.08
N LEU A 73 -16.57 -9.18 17.86
CA LEU A 73 -16.74 -9.71 19.22
C LEU A 73 -17.43 -8.70 20.15
N ILE A 74 -17.05 -7.42 20.07
CA ILE A 74 -17.72 -6.35 20.82
C ILE A 74 -19.19 -6.23 20.42
N GLY A 75 -19.51 -6.35 19.13
CA GLY A 75 -20.90 -6.37 18.65
C GLY A 75 -21.70 -7.55 19.22
N GLN A 76 -21.11 -8.76 19.21
CA GLN A 76 -21.72 -9.95 19.79
C GLN A 76 -21.95 -9.81 21.30
N LEU A 77 -20.97 -9.31 22.04
CA LEU A 77 -21.09 -9.10 23.49
C LEU A 77 -22.15 -8.04 23.83
N ARG A 78 -22.30 -6.98 23.02
CA ARG A 78 -23.38 -5.99 23.20
C ARG A 78 -24.76 -6.58 22.90
N CYS A 79 -24.90 -7.39 21.86
CA CYS A 79 -26.18 -8.06 21.55
C CYS A 79 -26.55 -9.07 22.63
N ASN A 80 -25.56 -9.80 23.17
CA ASN A 80 -25.79 -10.76 24.24
C ASN A 80 -26.26 -10.10 25.54
N ASN A 81 -25.66 -8.96 25.90
CA ASN A 81 -26.03 -8.24 27.10
C ASN A 81 -27.42 -7.57 27.00
N LEU A 82 -27.97 -7.40 25.79
CA LEU A 82 -29.32 -6.85 25.56
C LEU A 82 -30.42 -7.91 25.64
N TYR A 83 -30.17 -9.19 25.31
CA TYR A 83 -31.19 -10.24 25.46
C TYR A 83 -31.35 -10.68 26.94
N GLU A 84 -30.25 -10.71 27.68
CA GLU A 84 -30.25 -11.04 29.12
C GLU A 84 -31.04 -9.99 29.94
N SER A 85 -31.02 -8.71 29.54
CA SER A 85 -31.82 -7.65 30.17
C SER A 85 -33.32 -7.65 29.84
N HIS A 86 -33.75 -8.45 28.85
CA HIS A 86 -35.16 -8.54 28.43
C HIS A 86 -35.83 -9.87 28.84
N THR A 87 -35.08 -10.79 29.47
CA THR A 87 -35.57 -12.12 29.87
C THR A 87 -35.64 -12.30 31.40
N LEU A 88 -35.56 -11.20 32.16
CA LEU A 88 -35.85 -11.15 33.60
C LEU A 88 -37.01 -10.19 33.88
#